data_AF-A0A0P1BNN8-F1
#
_entry.id   AF-A0A0P1BNN8-F1
#
_cell.length_a   1.000
_cell.length_b   1.000
_cell.length_c   1.000
_cell.angle_alpha   90.00
_cell.angle_beta   90.00
_cell.angle_gamma   90.00
#
_symmetry.space_group_name_H-M   'P 1'
#
loop_
_entity.id
_entity.type
_entity.pdbx_description
1 polymer ?
#
loop_
_entity_poly.entity_id
_entity_poly.type
_entity_poly.pdbx_seq_one_letter_code
_entity_poly.pdbx_strand_id
1 'polypeptide(L)'
;MRSVKLNKVCAMSTSVHDQDFVSHLARSCPEKVIPAFGYHPWFAHQISLCNSTTKEDHYRSLFLAQADAVPSSRTLEAKKELEDLLPHLPRPIALSDIIQTLRRNLQDHPTALVGEVGMDRIFRLPMSAHGYTRDPSLRSTGAKADEEGLYSITAEQEKQEEEEAVNEGSDEVHATGLAQEDARVHGHGLGKRNRALSSLSTPLSHQLSILSAQVQVAISLRRSVSLHSVKAGDATLAWVREMNRRWPGSGRRTKRVLQPSKKEKRDREKAWREGRGEEITQNDLKEAMSDEIVFGFEDITAPSPPR
;
A
#
# COMPACT_ATOMS: atom_id res chain seq x y z
N MET A 1 19.01 30.53 -18.99
CA MET A 1 18.07 30.19 -17.91
C MET A 1 18.54 30.82 -16.61
N ARG A 2 17.68 31.49 -15.83
CA ARG A 2 18.04 31.92 -14.47
C ARG A 2 18.21 30.65 -13.62
N SER A 3 19.35 30.50 -12.95
CA SER A 3 19.61 29.35 -12.08
C SER A 3 18.71 29.40 -10.85
N VAL A 4 17.72 28.50 -10.76
CA VAL A 4 16.91 28.31 -9.54
C VAL A 4 17.68 27.40 -8.59
N LYS A 5 17.83 27.80 -7.32
CA LYS A 5 18.55 27.01 -6.31
C LYS A 5 17.58 26.04 -5.63
N LEU A 6 17.85 24.74 -5.73
CA LEU A 6 17.15 23.71 -4.95
C LEU A 6 17.48 23.88 -3.47
N ASN A 7 16.45 24.03 -2.63
CA ASN A 7 16.63 24.21 -1.19
C ASN A 7 16.97 22.88 -0.51
N LYS A 8 15.97 22.02 -0.32
CA LYS A 8 16.08 20.68 0.26
C LYS A 8 15.34 19.65 -0.59
N VAL A 9 15.71 18.39 -0.42
CA VAL A 9 15.09 17.22 -1.03
C VAL A 9 14.59 16.30 0.08
N CYS A 10 13.38 15.81 -0.06
CA CYS A 10 12.88 14.73 0.79
C CYS A 10 13.24 13.40 0.11
N ALA A 11 14.13 12.61 0.74
CA ALA A 11 14.49 11.28 0.25
C ALA A 11 13.74 10.25 1.07
N MET A 12 12.95 9.40 0.43
CA MET A 12 11.98 8.54 1.10
C MET A 12 12.36 7.08 0.92
N SER A 13 12.34 6.32 2.01
CA SER A 13 12.39 4.87 1.94
C SER A 13 11.00 4.33 1.66
N THR A 14 10.90 3.22 0.96
CA THR A 14 9.64 2.56 0.60
C THR A 14 9.59 1.11 1.07
N SER A 15 10.74 0.49 1.36
CA SER A 15 10.83 -0.94 1.66
C SER A 15 11.91 -1.21 2.71
N VAL A 16 12.15 -2.49 2.98
CA VAL A 16 13.23 -2.93 3.89
C VAL A 16 14.62 -2.71 3.29
N HIS A 17 14.69 -2.59 1.96
CA HIS A 17 15.96 -2.54 1.23
C HIS A 17 16.55 -1.14 1.12
N ASP A 18 15.74 -0.09 1.27
CA ASP A 18 16.14 1.30 1.05
C ASP A 18 16.25 2.15 2.32
N GLN A 19 15.90 1.60 3.49
CA GLN A 19 16.08 2.26 4.80
C GLN A 19 17.51 2.77 4.99
N ASP A 20 18.49 1.88 4.80
CA ASP A 20 19.90 2.23 5.01
C ASP A 20 20.40 3.18 3.93
N PHE A 21 19.99 3.05 2.67
CA PHE A 21 20.40 3.97 1.62
C PHE A 21 19.93 5.40 1.91
N VAL A 22 18.69 5.57 2.36
CA VAL A 22 18.14 6.89 2.74
C VAL A 22 18.85 7.44 3.98
N SER A 23 19.13 6.59 4.98
CA SER A 23 19.90 6.97 6.17
C SER A 23 21.32 7.46 5.82
N HIS A 24 22.03 6.71 4.97
CA HIS A 24 23.37 7.10 4.49
C HIS A 24 23.33 8.38 3.65
N LEU A 25 22.34 8.53 2.78
CA LEU A 25 22.16 9.74 1.96
C LEU A 25 21.94 10.98 2.84
N ALA A 26 21.11 10.88 3.88
CA ALA A 26 20.86 11.96 4.82
C ALA A 26 22.12 12.34 5.62
N ARG A 27 22.90 11.35 6.07
CA ARG A 27 24.19 11.60 6.77
C ARG A 27 25.24 12.24 5.87
N SER A 28 25.23 11.90 4.58
CA SER A 28 26.18 12.43 3.60
C SER A 28 25.85 13.87 3.19
N CYS A 29 24.57 14.24 3.22
CA CYS A 29 24.07 15.53 2.74
C CYS A 29 23.10 16.20 3.74
N PRO A 30 23.46 16.43 5.01
CA PRO A 30 22.52 16.82 6.07
C PRO A 30 21.86 18.19 5.85
N GLU A 31 22.53 19.10 5.15
CA GLU A 31 21.98 20.43 4.82
C GLU A 31 20.95 20.39 3.68
N LYS A 32 20.96 19.32 2.87
CA LYS A 32 20.16 19.20 1.64
C LYS A 32 19.10 18.13 1.70
N VAL A 33 19.28 17.08 2.51
CA VAL A 33 18.38 15.93 2.54
C VAL A 33 17.59 15.92 3.84
N ILE A 34 16.27 15.83 3.70
CA ILE A 34 15.36 15.44 4.79
C ILE A 34 15.00 13.98 4.52
N PRO A 35 15.43 13.03 5.36
CA PRO A 35 15.01 11.65 5.18
C PRO A 35 13.54 11.48 5.58
N ALA A 36 12.83 10.60 4.87
CA ALA A 36 11.58 10.03 5.33
C ALA A 36 11.74 8.52 5.41
N PHE A 37 11.31 7.93 6.53
CA PHE A 37 11.38 6.50 6.75
C PHE A 37 9.98 5.91 6.83
N GLY A 38 9.76 4.80 6.12
CA GLY A 38 8.45 4.19 5.98
C GLY A 38 8.49 2.97 5.09
N TYR A 39 7.41 2.19 5.17
CA TYR A 39 7.13 1.00 4.40
C TYR A 39 5.86 1.23 3.60
N HIS A 40 6.02 1.27 2.28
CA HIS A 40 5.00 1.59 1.30
C HIS A 40 3.99 0.44 1.17
N PRO A 41 2.70 0.71 0.92
CA PRO A 41 1.66 -0.32 0.79
C PRO A 41 1.93 -1.39 -0.27
N TRP A 42 2.75 -1.10 -1.28
CA TRP A 42 3.19 -2.11 -2.25
C TRP A 42 3.92 -3.29 -1.60
N PHE A 43 4.66 -3.04 -0.53
CA PHE A 43 5.41 -4.07 0.20
C PHE A 43 4.64 -4.62 1.41
N ALA A 44 3.38 -4.21 1.61
CA ALA A 44 2.56 -4.67 2.75
C ALA A 44 2.39 -6.19 2.79
N HIS A 45 2.39 -6.85 1.63
CA HIS A 45 2.36 -8.32 1.54
C HIS A 45 3.57 -9.01 2.18
N GLN A 46 4.70 -8.32 2.31
CA GLN A 46 5.93 -8.87 2.89
C GLN A 46 5.95 -8.71 4.42
N ILE A 47 4.96 -8.03 5.00
CA ILE A 47 4.91 -7.72 6.42
C ILE A 47 3.86 -8.62 7.06
N SER A 48 4.24 -9.39 8.07
CA SER A 48 3.33 -10.21 8.85
C SER A 48 2.88 -9.49 10.12
N LEU A 49 1.57 -9.56 10.40
CA LEU A 49 1.02 -9.12 11.69
C LEU A 49 1.27 -10.15 12.80
N CYS A 50 1.71 -11.37 12.44
CA CYS A 50 2.03 -12.45 13.36
C CYS A 50 3.55 -12.60 13.50
N ASN A 51 4.07 -12.62 14.73
CA ASN A 51 5.51 -12.76 14.99
C ASN A 51 6.06 -14.17 14.68
N SER A 52 5.20 -15.18 14.55
CA SER A 52 5.60 -16.57 14.29
C SER A 52 4.71 -17.17 13.21
N THR A 53 5.13 -17.07 11.96
CA THR A 53 4.45 -17.70 10.82
C THR A 53 5.47 -18.19 9.81
N THR A 54 5.13 -19.25 9.06
CA THR A 54 5.94 -19.68 7.92
C THR A 54 5.68 -18.78 6.72
N LYS A 55 6.55 -18.83 5.72
CA LYS A 55 6.37 -18.08 4.47
C LYS A 55 5.07 -18.52 3.77
N GLU A 56 4.85 -19.83 3.71
CA GLU A 56 3.71 -20.47 3.10
C GLU A 56 2.41 -20.08 3.80
N ASP A 57 2.37 -20.19 5.14
CA ASP A 57 1.17 -19.88 5.93
C ASP A 57 0.83 -18.38 5.86
N HIS A 58 1.84 -17.51 5.93
CA HIS A 58 1.65 -16.07 5.77
C HIS A 58 0.94 -15.73 4.46
N TYR A 59 1.51 -16.13 3.31
CA TYR A 59 0.93 -15.74 2.02
C TYR A 59 -0.40 -16.43 1.72
N ARG A 60 -0.59 -17.68 2.16
CA ARG A 60 -1.88 -18.36 2.03
C ARG A 60 -2.95 -17.68 2.89
N SER A 61 -2.64 -17.34 4.14
CA SER A 61 -3.59 -16.60 4.98
C SER A 61 -3.89 -15.23 4.36
N LEU A 62 -2.88 -14.50 3.89
CA LEU A 62 -3.05 -13.16 3.35
C LEU A 62 -3.93 -13.11 2.09
N PHE A 63 -3.73 -14.04 1.15
CA PHE A 63 -4.41 -13.99 -0.15
C PHE A 63 -5.60 -14.94 -0.29
N LEU A 64 -5.70 -15.97 0.54
CA LEU A 64 -6.73 -17.01 0.44
C LEU A 64 -7.66 -17.09 1.66
N ALA A 65 -7.43 -16.35 2.76
CA ALA A 65 -8.30 -16.44 3.95
C ALA A 65 -9.75 -16.02 3.68
N GLN A 66 -9.99 -15.18 2.68
CA GLN A 66 -11.34 -14.78 2.26
C GLN A 66 -11.92 -15.64 1.12
N ALA A 67 -11.32 -16.80 0.83
CA ALA A 67 -11.91 -17.73 -0.12
C ALA A 67 -13.28 -18.20 0.38
N ASP A 68 -14.32 -17.97 -0.42
CA ASP A 68 -15.68 -18.47 -0.14
C ASP A 68 -15.67 -19.98 0.15
N ALA A 69 -16.60 -20.43 1.01
CA ALA A 69 -16.78 -21.85 1.32
C ALA A 69 -17.02 -22.72 0.08
N VAL A 70 -17.46 -22.12 -1.03
CA VAL A 70 -17.54 -22.72 -2.35
C VAL A 70 -16.47 -22.07 -3.25
N PRO A 71 -15.48 -22.84 -3.74
CA PRO A 71 -14.44 -22.29 -4.60
C PRO A 71 -15.04 -21.69 -5.88
N SER A 72 -14.93 -20.37 -6.02
CA SER A 72 -15.27 -19.70 -7.27
C SER A 72 -14.17 -19.90 -8.32
N SER A 73 -14.52 -19.66 -9.60
CA SER A 73 -13.61 -19.21 -10.67
C SER A 73 -12.32 -18.58 -10.13
N ARG A 74 -12.53 -17.34 -9.69
CA ARG A 74 -11.51 -16.40 -9.23
C ARG A 74 -10.64 -16.97 -8.10
N THR A 75 -11.24 -17.69 -7.17
CA THR A 75 -10.54 -18.28 -6.03
C THR A 75 -9.55 -19.35 -6.49
N LEU A 76 -9.93 -20.16 -7.48
CA LEU A 76 -9.05 -21.18 -8.05
C LEU A 76 -7.89 -20.57 -8.84
N GLU A 77 -8.16 -19.50 -9.60
CA GLU A 77 -7.09 -18.76 -10.30
C GLU A 77 -6.10 -18.10 -9.33
N ALA A 78 -6.59 -17.40 -8.29
CA ALA A 78 -5.74 -16.80 -7.27
C ALA A 78 -4.87 -17.84 -6.56
N LYS A 79 -5.44 -19.01 -6.23
CA LYS A 79 -4.67 -20.11 -5.64
C LYS A 79 -3.53 -20.57 -6.57
N LYS A 80 -3.81 -20.75 -7.85
CA LYS A 80 -2.81 -21.16 -8.83
C LYS A 80 -1.71 -20.09 -9.00
N GLU A 81 -2.08 -18.82 -9.12
CA GLU A 81 -1.12 -17.73 -9.22
C GLU A 81 -0.24 -17.63 -7.98
N LEU A 82 -0.82 -17.84 -6.79
CA LEU A 82 -0.03 -17.90 -5.55
C LEU A 82 0.94 -19.09 -5.56
N GLU A 83 0.52 -20.27 -5.98
CA GLU A 83 1.40 -21.44 -6.07
C GLU A 83 2.59 -21.18 -7.02
N ASP A 84 2.33 -20.51 -8.15
CA ASP A 84 3.37 -20.13 -9.12
C ASP A 84 4.33 -19.06 -8.54
N LEU A 85 3.83 -18.11 -7.75
CA LEU A 85 4.62 -17.01 -7.19
C LEU A 85 5.36 -17.36 -5.89
N LEU A 86 4.80 -18.26 -5.08
CA LEU A 86 5.26 -18.53 -3.72
C LEU A 86 6.76 -18.87 -3.62
N PRO A 87 7.38 -19.66 -4.51
CA PRO A 87 8.82 -19.91 -4.47
C PRO A 87 9.66 -18.63 -4.52
N HIS A 88 9.17 -17.59 -5.19
CA HIS A 88 9.88 -16.35 -5.46
C HIS A 88 9.60 -15.22 -4.49
N LEU A 89 8.50 -15.29 -3.74
CA LEU A 89 8.18 -14.27 -2.73
C LEU A 89 9.26 -14.25 -1.62
N PRO A 90 9.52 -13.11 -0.97
CA PRO A 90 10.48 -13.06 0.12
C PRO A 90 9.95 -13.79 1.36
N ARG A 91 10.80 -13.96 2.38
CA ARG A 91 10.32 -14.35 3.70
C ARG A 91 9.58 -13.16 4.32
N PRO A 92 8.40 -13.34 4.94
CA PRO A 92 7.72 -12.25 5.61
C PRO A 92 8.54 -11.75 6.80
N ILE A 93 8.43 -10.45 7.06
CA ILE A 93 9.09 -9.75 8.17
C ILE A 93 8.02 -9.38 9.19
N ALA A 94 8.29 -9.55 10.48
CA ALA A 94 7.33 -9.20 11.50
C ALA A 94 7.07 -7.69 11.53
N LEU A 95 5.82 -7.29 11.76
CA LEU A 95 5.46 -5.89 11.93
C LEU A 95 6.29 -5.23 13.05
N SER A 96 6.55 -5.96 14.13
CA SER A 96 7.38 -5.53 15.25
C SER A 96 8.80 -5.13 14.81
N ASP A 97 9.43 -5.90 13.95
CA ASP A 97 10.79 -5.65 13.44
C ASP A 97 10.85 -4.38 12.58
N ILE A 98 9.88 -4.18 11.69
CA ILE A 98 9.85 -2.98 10.84
C ILE A 98 9.56 -1.72 11.67
N ILE A 99 8.73 -1.83 12.70
CA ILE A 99 8.41 -0.72 13.63
C ILE A 99 9.62 -0.37 14.49
N GLN A 100 10.39 -1.36 14.94
CA GLN A 100 11.64 -1.13 15.66
C GLN A 100 12.67 -0.42 14.77
N THR A 101 12.78 -0.82 13.51
CA THR A 101 13.66 -0.18 12.52
C THR A 101 13.23 1.25 12.24
N LEU A 102 11.93 1.49 12.00
CA LEU A 102 11.37 2.83 11.80
C LEU A 102 11.66 3.75 12.99
N ARG A 103 11.39 3.30 14.22
CA ARG A 103 11.64 4.08 15.44
C ARG A 103 13.11 4.48 15.56
N ARG A 104 14.03 3.55 15.34
CA ARG A 104 15.47 3.79 15.37
C ARG A 104 15.88 4.86 14.34
N ASN A 105 15.42 4.73 13.10
CA ASN A 105 15.73 5.70 12.04
C ASN A 105 15.23 7.11 12.39
N LEU A 106 14.02 7.24 12.97
CA LEU A 106 13.47 8.54 13.38
C LEU A 106 14.16 9.16 14.61
N GLN A 107 14.76 8.33 15.47
CA GLN A 107 15.57 8.77 16.60
C GLN A 107 16.96 9.23 16.14
N ASP A 108 17.59 8.48 15.23
CA ASP A 108 18.88 8.79 14.64
C ASP A 108 18.83 10.04 13.75
N HIS A 109 17.66 10.34 13.17
CA HIS A 109 17.44 11.47 12.27
C HIS A 109 16.31 12.38 12.80
N PRO A 110 16.60 13.37 13.67
CA PRO A 110 15.58 14.16 14.35
C PRO A 110 14.66 14.98 13.43
N THR A 111 15.13 15.31 12.22
CA THR A 111 14.37 16.05 11.19
C THR A 111 13.55 15.14 10.29
N ALA A 112 13.64 13.82 10.47
CA ALA A 112 13.02 12.85 9.57
C ALA A 112 11.50 12.87 9.64
N LEU A 113 10.88 12.52 8.52
CA LEU A 113 9.45 12.29 8.39
C LEU A 113 9.16 10.78 8.47
N VAL A 114 7.89 10.42 8.69
CA VAL A 114 7.41 9.07 8.39
C VAL A 114 6.85 9.05 6.98
N GLY A 115 7.39 8.22 6.10
CA GLY A 115 6.99 8.12 4.71
C GLY A 115 8.00 7.37 3.85
N GLU A 116 7.58 6.75 2.74
CA GLU A 116 6.20 6.77 2.23
C GLU A 116 5.37 5.62 2.85
N VAL A 117 4.21 5.96 3.44
CA VAL A 117 3.31 5.01 4.10
C VAL A 117 1.89 5.24 3.63
N GLY A 118 1.03 4.23 3.59
CA GLY A 118 -0.32 4.48 3.09
C GLY A 118 -1.14 3.25 2.75
N MET A 119 -2.09 3.46 1.85
CA MET A 119 -2.97 2.44 1.30
C MET A 119 -3.01 2.53 -0.22
N ASP A 120 -2.96 1.37 -0.87
CA ASP A 120 -3.04 1.21 -2.31
C ASP A 120 -4.01 0.05 -2.64
N ARG A 121 -5.21 0.40 -3.11
CA ARG A 121 -6.27 -0.59 -3.37
C ARG A 121 -6.03 -1.38 -4.66
N ILE A 122 -5.32 -0.80 -5.62
CA ILE A 122 -5.18 -1.36 -6.97
C ILE A 122 -3.87 -2.09 -7.15
N PHE A 123 -2.90 -1.94 -6.25
CA PHE A 123 -1.68 -2.72 -6.28
C PHE A 123 -1.97 -4.22 -6.37
N ARG A 124 -1.29 -4.88 -7.31
CA ARG A 124 -1.33 -6.33 -7.53
C ARG A 124 0.09 -6.86 -7.61
N LEU A 125 0.30 -8.08 -7.10
CA LEU A 125 1.62 -8.71 -7.21
C LEU A 125 1.93 -9.05 -8.66
N PRO A 126 3.14 -8.76 -9.15
CA PRO A 126 3.44 -9.09 -10.55
C PRO A 126 3.78 -10.55 -10.74
N MET A 127 3.43 -11.07 -11.92
CA MET A 127 3.61 -12.48 -12.28
C MET A 127 5.09 -12.86 -12.44
N SER A 128 5.97 -11.87 -12.65
CA SER A 128 7.42 -12.08 -12.68
C SER A 128 8.06 -11.66 -11.36
N ALA A 129 8.78 -12.60 -10.75
CA ALA A 129 9.60 -12.39 -9.56
C ALA A 129 10.66 -11.29 -9.71
N HIS A 130 11.10 -11.01 -10.94
CA HIS A 130 12.28 -10.20 -11.21
C HIS A 130 12.09 -8.70 -10.95
N GLY A 131 10.86 -8.24 -10.70
CA GLY A 131 10.55 -6.81 -10.54
C GLY A 131 10.60 -6.26 -9.11
N TYR A 132 10.40 -7.10 -8.06
CA TYR A 132 10.04 -6.59 -6.71
C TYR A 132 10.93 -7.06 -5.57
N THR A 133 11.67 -8.15 -5.75
CA THR A 133 12.48 -8.78 -4.68
C THR A 133 13.96 -8.54 -4.88
N ARG A 134 14.35 -7.63 -5.77
CA ARG A 134 15.75 -7.42 -6.05
C ARG A 134 16.37 -6.58 -4.94
N ASP A 135 17.22 -7.24 -4.15
CA ASP A 135 18.15 -6.58 -3.26
C ASP A 135 19.02 -5.60 -4.08
N PRO A 136 19.00 -4.29 -3.77
CA PRO A 136 19.80 -3.29 -4.48
C PRO A 136 21.30 -3.57 -4.45
N SER A 137 21.78 -4.40 -3.51
CA SER A 137 23.18 -4.84 -3.44
C SER A 137 23.53 -5.89 -4.51
N LEU A 138 22.53 -6.56 -5.11
CA LEU A 138 22.73 -7.48 -6.24
C LEU A 138 22.96 -6.69 -7.53
N ARG A 139 24.23 -6.42 -7.84
CA ARG A 139 24.66 -5.91 -9.15
C ARG A 139 24.30 -6.91 -10.24
N SER A 140 23.52 -6.49 -11.24
CA SER A 140 23.22 -7.33 -12.41
C SER A 140 24.41 -7.30 -13.33
N THR A 141 24.75 -8.46 -13.87
CA THR A 141 25.65 -8.60 -15.02
C THR A 141 24.95 -8.25 -16.33
N GLY A 142 23.84 -7.48 -16.32
CA GLY A 142 23.01 -7.20 -17.50
C GLY A 142 22.01 -6.06 -17.29
N ALA A 143 22.51 -4.82 -17.35
CA ALA A 143 21.79 -3.58 -17.03
C ALA A 143 20.78 -3.06 -18.09
N LYS A 144 20.30 -3.90 -19.02
CA LYS A 144 19.37 -3.47 -20.09
C LYS A 144 17.98 -4.09 -20.03
N ALA A 145 17.84 -5.30 -19.48
CA ALA A 145 16.54 -5.97 -19.37
C ALA A 145 15.83 -5.65 -18.04
N ASP A 146 16.54 -5.02 -17.09
CA ASP A 146 16.13 -4.80 -15.71
C ASP A 146 15.56 -3.40 -15.46
N GLU A 147 16.09 -2.35 -16.11
CA GLU A 147 15.42 -1.03 -16.14
C GLU A 147 14.05 -1.11 -16.82
N GLU A 148 13.92 -1.87 -17.90
CA GLU A 148 12.64 -2.03 -18.60
C GLU A 148 11.58 -2.74 -17.74
N GLY A 149 11.97 -3.64 -16.83
CA GLY A 149 11.04 -4.40 -16.00
C GLY A 149 10.31 -3.57 -14.94
N LEU A 150 11.03 -2.81 -14.11
CA LEU A 150 10.40 -1.99 -13.07
C LEU A 150 9.60 -0.83 -13.67
N TYR A 151 10.15 -0.17 -14.71
CA TYR A 151 9.49 0.92 -15.42
C TYR A 151 8.27 0.44 -16.20
N SER A 152 8.31 -0.77 -16.76
CA SER A 152 7.15 -1.38 -17.42
C SER A 152 6.04 -1.66 -16.42
N ILE A 153 6.34 -2.06 -15.19
CA ILE A 153 5.29 -2.41 -14.24
C ILE A 153 4.68 -1.16 -13.59
N THR A 154 5.48 -0.14 -13.28
CA THR A 154 4.92 1.17 -12.89
C THR A 154 4.06 1.73 -14.02
N ALA A 155 4.50 1.63 -15.28
CA ALA A 155 3.70 2.04 -16.43
C ALA A 155 2.44 1.19 -16.62
N GLU A 156 2.47 -0.12 -16.33
CA GLU A 156 1.28 -0.97 -16.38
C GLU A 156 0.30 -0.68 -15.24
N GLN A 157 0.80 -0.29 -14.05
CA GLN A 157 -0.03 0.16 -12.94
C GLN A 157 -0.68 1.51 -13.25
N GLU A 158 0.10 2.49 -13.74
CA GLU A 158 -0.40 3.78 -14.22
C GLU A 158 -1.41 3.61 -15.37
N LYS A 159 -1.15 2.69 -16.30
CA LYS A 159 -2.08 2.39 -17.39
C LYS A 159 -3.38 1.75 -16.89
N GLN A 160 -3.34 0.90 -15.85
CA GLN A 160 -4.56 0.41 -15.21
C GLN A 160 -5.30 1.51 -14.45
N GLU A 161 -4.59 2.44 -13.80
CA GLU A 161 -5.19 3.63 -13.20
C GLU A 161 -5.95 4.47 -14.24
N GLU A 162 -5.35 4.67 -15.42
CA GLU A 162 -5.96 5.40 -16.54
C GLU A 162 -7.10 4.63 -17.21
N GLU A 163 -6.93 3.34 -17.52
CA GLU A 163 -7.96 2.51 -18.17
C GLU A 163 -9.22 2.34 -17.29
N GLU A 164 -9.05 2.19 -15.97
CA GLU A 164 -10.20 2.18 -15.04
C GLU A 164 -10.83 3.58 -14.87
N ALA A 165 -10.06 4.66 -14.96
CA ALA A 165 -10.60 6.03 -14.92
C ALA A 165 -11.40 6.41 -16.18
N VAL A 166 -11.03 5.88 -17.35
CA VAL A 166 -11.76 6.12 -18.62
C VAL A 166 -13.07 5.34 -18.67
N ASN A 167 -13.11 4.12 -18.12
CA ASN A 167 -14.30 3.28 -18.13
C ASN A 167 -15.42 3.77 -17.19
N GLU A 168 -15.10 4.67 -16.25
CA GLU A 168 -16.08 5.40 -15.41
C GLU A 168 -16.74 6.59 -16.15
N GLY A 169 -16.30 6.91 -17.38
CA GLY A 169 -16.70 8.12 -18.11
C GLY A 169 -17.57 7.93 -19.37
N SER A 170 -17.90 6.71 -19.78
CA SER A 170 -18.64 6.47 -21.03
C SER A 170 -19.75 5.41 -20.88
N ASP A 171 -20.87 5.82 -20.31
CA ASP A 171 -22.15 5.13 -20.48
C ASP A 171 -23.16 6.10 -21.11
N GLU A 172 -23.03 6.33 -22.43
CA GLU A 172 -24.19 6.69 -23.26
C GLU A 172 -24.51 5.53 -24.21
N VAL A 173 -25.72 5.05 -24.03
CA VAL A 173 -26.38 3.96 -24.74
C VAL A 173 -26.50 4.22 -26.24
N HIS A 174 -26.14 3.23 -27.05
CA HIS A 174 -26.83 3.01 -28.33
C HIS A 174 -26.93 1.53 -28.67
N ALA A 175 -28.16 1.01 -28.56
CA ALA A 175 -28.58 -0.24 -29.17
C ALA A 175 -28.80 -0.03 -30.68
N THR A 176 -28.45 -1.03 -31.50
CA THR A 176 -29.23 -1.59 -32.62
C THR A 176 -28.39 -2.58 -33.44
N GLY A 177 -29.03 -3.64 -33.96
CA GLY A 177 -28.62 -4.32 -35.20
C GLY A 177 -28.27 -5.81 -35.09
N LEU A 178 -28.95 -6.63 -35.89
CA LEU A 178 -29.02 -8.10 -35.86
C LEU A 178 -28.04 -8.82 -36.81
N ALA A 179 -27.69 -10.06 -36.43
CA ALA A 179 -27.41 -11.29 -37.21
C ALA A 179 -26.27 -11.33 -38.26
N GLN A 180 -25.38 -12.35 -38.19
CA GLN A 180 -25.49 -13.63 -38.94
C GLN A 180 -24.30 -14.58 -38.63
N GLU A 181 -24.58 -15.88 -38.55
CA GLU A 181 -23.66 -17.00 -38.27
C GLU A 181 -22.69 -17.30 -39.44
N ASP A 182 -21.46 -17.79 -39.18
CA ASP A 182 -21.09 -19.18 -39.54
C ASP A 182 -19.68 -19.62 -39.07
N ALA A 183 -19.56 -20.94 -38.91
CA ALA A 183 -18.60 -21.72 -38.13
C ALA A 183 -17.13 -21.74 -38.59
N ARG A 184 -16.19 -21.84 -37.63
CA ARG A 184 -14.97 -22.69 -37.71
C ARG A 184 -14.54 -23.24 -36.35
N VAL A 185 -14.65 -24.55 -36.23
CA VAL A 185 -14.08 -25.43 -35.19
C VAL A 185 -12.56 -25.30 -35.15
N HIS A 186 -11.98 -24.70 -34.10
CA HIS A 186 -10.59 -24.88 -33.70
C HIS A 186 -10.49 -24.82 -32.16
N GLY A 187 -9.84 -25.82 -31.58
CA GLY A 187 -9.85 -26.12 -30.15
C GLY A 187 -9.58 -24.93 -29.22
N HIS A 188 -10.38 -24.81 -28.17
CA HIS A 188 -10.16 -23.90 -27.05
C HIS A 188 -8.94 -24.36 -26.23
N GLY A 189 -7.75 -24.12 -26.75
CA GLY A 189 -6.60 -23.87 -25.90
C GLY A 189 -6.90 -22.57 -25.16
N LEU A 190 -7.15 -22.66 -23.85
CA LEU A 190 -7.26 -21.52 -22.94
C LEU A 190 -6.05 -20.60 -23.18
N GLY A 191 -6.28 -19.50 -23.89
CA GLY A 191 -5.25 -18.52 -24.19
C GLY A 191 -4.64 -18.05 -22.87
N LYS A 192 -3.39 -18.45 -22.63
CA LYS A 192 -2.53 -17.83 -21.62
C LYS A 192 -2.45 -16.36 -21.98
N ARG A 193 -3.31 -15.53 -21.39
CA ARG A 193 -3.12 -14.10 -21.41
C ARG A 193 -1.82 -13.87 -20.63
N ASN A 194 -0.80 -13.34 -21.30
CA ASN A 194 0.40 -12.81 -20.64
C ASN A 194 -0.02 -11.62 -19.78
N ARG A 195 -0.63 -11.89 -18.62
CA ARG A 195 -0.88 -10.86 -17.62
C ARG A 195 0.42 -10.62 -16.89
N ALA A 196 0.90 -9.38 -16.94
CA ALA A 196 2.06 -8.98 -16.16
C ALA A 196 1.75 -8.90 -14.66
N LEU A 197 0.48 -8.64 -14.30
CA LEU A 197 -0.02 -8.57 -12.92
C LEU A 197 -0.90 -9.77 -12.58
N SER A 198 -0.72 -10.31 -11.37
CA SER A 198 -1.58 -11.35 -10.79
C SER A 198 -2.91 -10.76 -10.31
N SER A 199 -3.84 -11.63 -9.95
CA SER A 199 -5.06 -11.26 -9.22
C SER A 199 -4.84 -11.06 -7.71
N LEU A 200 -3.63 -11.37 -7.20
CA LEU A 200 -3.31 -11.28 -5.78
C LEU A 200 -3.16 -9.82 -5.36
N SER A 201 -3.96 -9.42 -4.37
CA SER A 201 -3.92 -8.11 -3.73
C SER A 201 -3.79 -8.26 -2.24
N THR A 202 -3.04 -7.36 -1.60
CA THR A 202 -2.98 -7.32 -0.14
C THR A 202 -4.29 -6.73 0.39
N PRO A 203 -5.02 -7.44 1.28
CA PRO A 203 -6.26 -6.94 1.85
C PRO A 203 -6.09 -5.54 2.45
N LEU A 204 -7.08 -4.68 2.26
CA LEU A 204 -6.97 -3.28 2.69
C LEU A 204 -6.88 -3.17 4.22
N SER A 205 -7.51 -4.07 4.98
CA SER A 205 -7.40 -4.17 6.44
C SER A 205 -5.97 -4.48 6.91
N HIS A 206 -5.23 -5.30 6.15
CA HIS A 206 -3.82 -5.59 6.42
C HIS A 206 -2.94 -4.36 6.18
N GLN A 207 -3.15 -3.66 5.05
CA GLN A 207 -2.46 -2.39 4.76
C GLN A 207 -2.75 -1.34 5.84
N LEU A 208 -4.02 -1.23 6.28
CA LEU A 208 -4.46 -0.31 7.33
C LEU A 208 -3.77 -0.58 8.66
N SER A 209 -3.58 -1.84 9.04
CA SER A 209 -2.88 -2.25 10.26
C SER A 209 -1.42 -1.80 10.24
N ILE A 210 -0.74 -2.01 9.11
CA ILE A 210 0.65 -1.57 8.91
C ILE A 210 0.75 -0.05 8.91
N LEU A 211 -0.13 0.65 8.18
CA LEU A 211 -0.18 2.12 8.17
C LEU A 211 -0.37 2.68 9.58
N SER A 212 -1.34 2.14 10.32
CA SER A 212 -1.67 2.58 11.68
C SER A 212 -0.49 2.42 12.62
N ALA A 213 0.21 1.28 12.58
CA ALA A 213 1.39 1.05 13.41
C ALA A 213 2.53 2.04 13.09
N GLN A 214 2.80 2.32 11.81
CA GLN A 214 3.83 3.29 11.41
C GLN A 214 3.49 4.72 11.87
N VAL A 215 2.23 5.12 11.74
CA VAL A 215 1.77 6.46 12.12
C VAL A 215 1.73 6.64 13.64
N GLN A 216 1.47 5.58 14.40
CA GLN A 216 1.60 5.63 15.86
C GLN A 216 3.03 5.97 16.29
N VAL A 217 4.07 5.44 15.61
CA VAL A 217 5.47 5.86 15.84
C VAL A 217 5.65 7.35 15.53
N ALA A 218 5.07 7.83 14.42
CA ALA A 218 5.10 9.23 14.06
C ALA A 218 4.50 10.11 15.16
N ILE A 219 3.36 9.72 15.74
CA ILE A 219 2.70 10.44 16.84
C ILE A 219 3.59 10.46 18.08
N SER A 220 4.09 9.30 18.52
CA SER A 220 4.96 9.20 19.70
C SER A 220 6.19 10.09 19.60
N LEU A 221 6.76 10.20 18.39
CA LEU A 221 7.96 11.01 18.12
C LEU A 221 7.63 12.40 17.55
N ARG A 222 6.36 12.79 17.47
CA ARG A 222 5.90 14.08 16.90
C ARG A 222 6.48 14.36 15.51
N ARG A 223 6.46 13.37 14.62
CA ARG A 223 6.90 13.46 13.23
C ARG A 223 5.71 13.68 12.30
N SER A 224 5.93 14.49 11.27
CA SER A 224 4.98 14.61 10.15
C SER A 224 4.99 13.34 9.30
N VAL A 225 3.87 13.06 8.66
CA VAL A 225 3.65 11.86 7.83
C VAL A 225 3.45 12.28 6.38
N SER A 226 4.13 11.60 5.46
CA SER A 226 3.85 11.63 4.03
C SER A 226 3.04 10.38 3.68
N LEU A 227 1.82 10.57 3.17
CA LEU A 227 0.79 9.54 3.07
C LEU A 227 0.46 9.21 1.60
N HIS A 228 0.64 7.93 1.22
CA HIS A 228 0.17 7.35 -0.05
C HIS A 228 -1.32 6.96 0.05
N SER A 229 -2.09 7.24 -1.00
CA SER A 229 -3.52 6.87 -1.02
C SER A 229 -4.02 6.74 -2.46
N VAL A 230 -3.96 5.54 -3.02
CA VAL A 230 -4.43 5.24 -4.38
C VAL A 230 -5.70 4.39 -4.35
N LYS A 231 -6.77 4.89 -4.99
CA LYS A 231 -8.14 4.33 -4.99
C LYS A 231 -8.61 3.91 -3.58
N ALA A 232 -8.17 4.65 -2.57
CA ALA A 232 -8.46 4.41 -1.16
C ALA A 232 -9.04 5.65 -0.44
N GLY A 233 -9.53 6.66 -1.17
CA GLY A 233 -9.90 7.97 -0.61
C GLY A 233 -10.88 7.94 0.57
N ASP A 234 -11.96 7.15 0.49
CA ASP A 234 -12.93 7.06 1.60
C ASP A 234 -12.37 6.27 2.80
N ALA A 235 -11.59 5.21 2.53
CA ALA A 235 -10.84 4.47 3.55
C ALA A 235 -9.85 5.39 4.29
N THR A 236 -9.07 6.15 3.54
CA THR A 236 -8.15 7.19 4.04
C THR A 236 -8.89 8.20 4.90
N LEU A 237 -10.05 8.69 4.44
CA LEU A 237 -10.84 9.67 5.19
C LEU A 237 -11.42 9.08 6.49
N ALA A 238 -11.91 7.84 6.45
CA ALA A 238 -12.42 7.14 7.62
C ALA A 238 -11.30 6.93 8.65
N TRP A 239 -10.13 6.49 8.20
CA TRP A 239 -8.95 6.30 9.03
C TRP A 239 -8.44 7.62 9.62
N VAL A 240 -8.29 8.70 8.84
CA VAL A 240 -7.87 10.03 9.35
C VAL A 240 -8.85 10.57 10.40
N ARG A 241 -10.16 10.39 10.21
CA ARG A 241 -11.17 10.80 11.20
C ARG A 241 -10.99 10.04 12.51
N GLU A 242 -10.76 8.74 12.44
CA GLU A 242 -10.53 7.91 13.62
C GLU A 242 -9.21 8.27 14.31
N MET A 243 -8.12 8.49 13.56
CA MET A 243 -6.85 9.01 14.08
C MET A 243 -7.06 10.32 14.84
N ASN A 244 -7.76 11.30 14.25
CA ASN A 244 -8.04 12.58 14.90
C ASN A 244 -8.98 12.45 16.12
N ARG A 245 -9.84 11.43 16.15
CA ARG A 245 -10.69 11.14 17.32
C ARG A 245 -9.86 10.62 18.49
N ARG A 246 -8.88 9.75 18.23
CA ARG A 246 -8.01 9.12 19.24
C ARG A 246 -6.86 10.03 19.69
N TRP A 247 -6.20 10.69 18.74
CA TRP A 247 -5.10 11.63 18.97
C TRP A 247 -5.47 13.01 18.42
N PRO A 248 -6.34 13.77 19.12
CA PRO A 248 -6.71 15.10 18.69
C PRO A 248 -5.48 16.01 18.69
N GLY A 249 -5.33 16.79 17.62
CA GLY A 249 -4.25 17.78 17.53
C GLY A 249 -4.33 18.83 18.64
N SER A 250 -3.18 19.41 19.01
CA SER A 250 -3.07 20.50 20.00
C SER A 250 -3.61 21.85 19.51
N GLY A 251 -4.06 21.95 18.26
CA GLY A 251 -4.62 23.17 17.69
C GLY A 251 -5.98 23.53 18.30
N ARG A 252 -6.21 24.82 18.57
CA ARG A 252 -7.55 25.37 18.85
C ARG A 252 -8.53 24.81 17.82
N ARG A 253 -9.66 24.26 18.27
CA ARG A 253 -10.77 23.76 17.42
C ARG A 253 -10.99 24.72 16.26
N THR A 254 -10.46 24.39 15.08
CA THR A 254 -10.80 25.08 13.85
C THR A 254 -12.26 24.77 13.56
N LYS A 255 -13.01 25.82 13.21
CA LYS A 255 -14.47 25.78 13.05
C LYS A 255 -14.90 24.57 12.22
N ARG A 256 -15.94 23.89 12.73
CA ARG A 256 -16.74 22.80 12.15
C ARG A 256 -16.48 22.59 10.65
N VAL A 257 -15.76 21.52 10.32
CA VAL A 257 -15.70 20.99 8.94
C VAL A 257 -17.14 20.75 8.48
N LEU A 258 -17.54 21.36 7.36
CA LEU A 258 -18.85 21.17 6.76
C LEU A 258 -19.07 19.68 6.52
N GLN A 259 -20.12 19.12 7.12
CA GLN A 259 -20.49 17.74 6.84
C GLN A 259 -21.08 17.67 5.42
N PRO A 260 -20.73 16.64 4.64
CA PRO A 260 -21.38 16.39 3.35
C PRO A 260 -22.90 16.29 3.55
N SER A 261 -23.64 16.88 2.63
CA SER A 261 -25.10 16.81 2.59
C SER A 261 -25.57 15.35 2.47
N LYS A 262 -26.82 15.09 2.87
CA LYS A 262 -27.44 13.75 2.71
C LYS A 262 -27.38 13.25 1.26
N LYS A 263 -27.45 14.17 0.29
CA LYS A 263 -27.36 13.87 -1.14
C LYS A 263 -25.95 13.43 -1.53
N GLU A 264 -24.91 14.17 -1.13
CA GLU A 264 -23.52 13.80 -1.40
C GLU A 264 -23.13 12.47 -0.75
N LYS A 265 -23.65 12.19 0.46
CA LYS A 265 -23.45 10.88 1.10
C LYS A 265 -24.06 9.74 0.28
N ARG A 266 -25.30 9.93 -0.20
CA ARG A 266 -26.03 8.92 -0.98
C ARG A 266 -25.44 8.72 -2.39
N ASP A 267 -25.01 9.79 -3.04
CA ASP A 267 -24.42 9.72 -4.38
C ASP A 267 -23.03 9.05 -4.32
N ARG A 268 -22.25 9.29 -3.25
CA ARG A 268 -21.02 8.53 -2.94
C ARG A 268 -21.30 7.06 -2.64
N GLU A 269 -22.31 6.76 -1.83
CA GLU A 269 -22.71 5.39 -1.47
C GLU A 269 -23.22 4.60 -2.69
N LYS A 270 -23.85 5.29 -3.65
CA LYS A 270 -24.29 4.71 -4.92
C LYS A 270 -23.11 4.37 -5.83
N ALA A 271 -22.19 5.32 -6.05
CA ALA A 271 -20.96 5.08 -6.80
C ALA A 271 -20.11 3.94 -6.18
N TRP A 272 -20.12 3.84 -4.85
CA TRP A 272 -19.47 2.78 -4.09
C TRP A 272 -20.08 1.39 -4.29
N ARG A 273 -21.41 1.25 -4.28
CA ARG A 273 -22.09 -0.04 -4.53
C ARG A 273 -21.86 -0.56 -5.95
N GLU A 274 -21.66 0.36 -6.89
CA GLU A 274 -21.44 0.05 -8.30
C GLU A 274 -19.96 -0.33 -8.57
N GLY A 275 -19.01 0.17 -7.76
CA GLY A 275 -17.59 -0.23 -7.76
C GLY A 275 -17.26 -1.24 -6.66
N ARG A 276 -17.38 -2.55 -6.94
CA ARG A 276 -17.09 -3.71 -6.04
C ARG A 276 -15.83 -3.58 -5.17
N GLY A 277 -15.92 -2.87 -4.04
CA GLY A 277 -14.83 -2.70 -3.08
C GLY A 277 -15.15 -3.36 -1.75
N GLU A 278 -14.16 -4.02 -1.14
CA GLU A 278 -14.19 -4.32 0.30
C GLU A 278 -14.38 -3.00 1.07
N GLU A 279 -15.40 -2.97 1.93
CA GLU A 279 -15.66 -1.90 2.89
C GLU A 279 -14.74 -2.08 4.09
N ILE A 280 -13.94 -1.04 4.42
CA ILE A 280 -13.26 -1.01 5.71
C ILE A 280 -14.34 -0.86 6.77
N THR A 281 -14.53 -1.91 7.55
CA THR A 281 -15.52 -1.93 8.62
C THR A 281 -15.02 -1.14 9.83
N GLN A 282 -15.94 -0.80 10.72
CA GLN A 282 -15.58 -0.28 12.04
C GLN A 282 -14.74 -1.28 12.85
N ASN A 283 -14.83 -2.59 12.56
CA ASN A 283 -14.01 -3.60 13.21
C ASN A 283 -12.57 -3.53 12.70
N ASP A 284 -12.37 -3.41 11.39
CA ASP A 284 -11.04 -3.29 10.77
C ASP A 284 -10.29 -2.08 11.32
N LEU A 285 -10.96 -0.94 11.47
CA LEU A 285 -10.38 0.27 12.09
C LEU A 285 -10.02 0.05 13.56
N LYS A 286 -10.83 -0.69 14.32
CA LYS A 286 -10.55 -0.96 15.72
C LYS A 286 -9.35 -1.91 15.87
N GLU A 287 -9.31 -2.95 15.05
CA GLU A 287 -8.26 -3.97 15.07
C GLU A 287 -6.91 -3.38 14.65
N ALA A 288 -6.87 -2.67 13.51
CA ALA A 288 -5.68 -1.98 13.01
C ALA A 288 -5.09 -0.96 14.00
N MET A 289 -5.91 -0.48 14.93
CA MET A 289 -5.55 0.53 15.92
C MET A 289 -5.60 -0.02 17.34
N SER A 290 -5.56 -1.34 17.52
CA SER A 290 -5.48 -1.94 18.85
C SER A 290 -4.11 -1.68 19.47
N ASP A 291 -4.10 -1.35 20.76
CA ASP A 291 -2.88 -1.04 21.51
C ASP A 291 -1.95 -2.27 21.63
N GLU A 292 -2.50 -3.49 21.57
CA GLU A 292 -1.74 -4.75 21.62
C GLU A 292 -0.79 -4.92 20.43
N ILE A 293 -1.09 -4.33 19.27
CA ILE A 293 -0.20 -4.37 18.09
C ILE A 293 1.09 -3.56 18.33
N VAL A 294 1.07 -2.60 19.28
CA VAL A 294 2.11 -1.56 19.39
C VAL A 294 2.85 -1.55 20.74
N PHE A 295 2.21 -1.98 21.85
CA PHE A 295 2.76 -1.84 23.20
C PHE A 295 3.31 -3.14 23.81
N GLY A 296 4.08 -3.90 23.03
CA GLY A 296 4.95 -4.96 23.55
C GLY A 296 6.25 -4.46 24.22
N PHE A 297 6.32 -3.21 24.68
CA PHE A 297 7.49 -2.63 25.33
C PHE A 297 7.07 -1.60 26.39
N GLU A 298 7.61 -1.76 27.60
CA GLU A 298 7.32 -0.95 28.79
C GLU A 298 7.59 0.55 28.56
N ASP A 299 6.60 1.33 29.02
CA ASP A 299 6.63 2.71 29.50
C ASP A 299 7.74 3.64 28.96
N ILE A 300 7.38 4.49 27.99
CA ILE A 300 8.09 5.75 27.76
C ILE A 300 7.10 6.87 28.02
N THR A 301 7.01 7.29 29.28
CA THR A 301 6.44 8.58 29.65
C THR A 301 7.08 9.65 28.77
N ALA A 302 6.28 10.30 27.93
CA ALA A 302 6.75 11.42 27.11
C ALA A 302 7.34 12.51 28.02
N PRO A 303 8.55 13.04 27.75
CA PRO A 303 9.06 14.16 28.53
C PRO A 303 8.12 15.36 28.36
N SER A 304 7.73 15.95 29.49
CA SER A 304 6.93 17.16 29.56
C SER A 304 7.54 18.26 28.69
N PRO A 305 6.72 19.05 27.96
CA PRO A 305 7.24 20.17 27.19
C PRO A 305 7.96 21.17 28.12
N PRO A 306 9.05 21.80 27.65
CA PRO A 306 9.70 22.86 28.41
C PRO A 306 8.69 23.98 28.67
N ARG A 307 8.65 24.46 29.92
CA ARG A 307 7.81 25.58 30.38
C ARG A 307 8.27 26.90 29.79
#